data_AF-A0A2E6AN37-F1
#
_entry.id   AF-A0A2E6AN37-F1
#
_cell.length_a   1.000
_cell.length_b   1.000
_cell.length_c   1.000
_cell.angle_alpha   90.00
_cell.angle_beta   90.00
_cell.angle_gamma   90.00
#
_symmetry.space_group_name_H-M   'P 1'
#
loop_
_entity.id
_entity.type
_entity.pdbx_description
1 polymer ?
#
loop_
_entity_poly.entity_id
_entity_poly.type
_entity_poly.pdbx_seq_one_letter_code
_entity_poly.pdbx_strand_id
1 'polypeptide(L)'
;MSGHSKWATIKHKKGAADKKRGKLFAKLIKQVEVAARQGGGDLDANPTLRTMYQKARDNSVPLDTIERAIKRGTGELEGVNYEDVTYEGYAPSGVALYIETLTDNRNRTGSEVRST
;
A
#
# COMPACT_ATOMS: atom_id res chain seq x y z
N MET A 1 31.44 31.97 22.71
CA MET A 1 30.18 31.71 23.45
C MET A 1 29.01 31.90 22.50
N SER A 2 28.29 30.84 22.13
CA SER A 2 27.07 30.92 21.31
C SER A 2 25.88 31.38 22.16
N GLY A 3 25.84 32.69 22.46
CA GLY A 3 24.88 33.29 23.40
C GLY A 3 23.47 33.51 22.85
N HIS A 4 23.24 33.45 21.53
CA HIS A 4 21.93 33.81 20.94
C HIS A 4 21.35 32.83 19.90
N SER A 5 22.01 31.69 19.62
CA SER A 5 21.57 30.78 18.54
C SER A 5 21.36 29.32 18.97
N LYS A 6 21.35 29.02 20.28
CA LYS A 6 21.13 27.66 20.81
C LYS A 6 19.89 27.01 20.20
N TRP A 7 18.79 27.76 20.11
CA TRP A 7 17.57 27.33 19.44
C TRP A 7 17.78 27.03 17.96
N ALA A 8 18.43 27.91 17.21
CA ALA A 8 18.65 27.73 15.77
C ALA A 8 19.50 26.48 15.47
N THR A 9 20.57 26.25 16.23
CA THR A 9 21.40 25.04 16.10
C THR A 9 20.62 23.76 16.43
N ILE A 10 19.82 23.77 17.51
CA ILE A 10 18.96 22.64 17.86
C ILE A 10 17.91 22.39 16.76
N LYS A 11 17.29 23.44 16.23
CA LYS A 11 16.30 23.37 15.15
C LYS A 11 16.87 22.68 13.90
N HIS A 12 18.04 23.10 13.44
CA HIS A 12 18.68 22.49 12.26
C HIS A 12 19.07 21.03 12.49
N LYS A 13 19.66 20.72 13.65
CA LYS A 13 20.06 19.34 14.00
C LYS A 13 18.84 18.42 14.11
N LYS A 14 17.77 18.88 14.77
CA LYS A 14 16.52 18.13 14.91
C LYS A 14 15.83 17.94 13.57
N GLY A 15 15.74 18.99 12.73
CA GLY A 15 15.11 18.88 11.40
C GLY A 15 15.80 17.86 10.48
N ALA A 16 17.14 17.80 10.51
CA ALA A 16 17.87 16.78 9.75
C ALA A 16 17.62 15.36 10.28
N ALA A 17 17.55 15.19 11.60
CA ALA A 17 17.25 13.90 12.24
C ALA A 17 15.81 13.45 11.94
N ASP A 18 14.83 14.36 12.03
CA ASP A 18 13.43 14.09 11.72
C ASP A 18 13.23 13.70 10.24
N LYS A 19 13.94 14.36 9.32
CA LYS A 19 13.91 13.99 7.90
C LYS A 19 14.47 12.58 7.65
N LYS A 20 15.57 12.21 8.34
CA LYS A 20 16.13 10.85 8.26
C LYS A 20 15.16 9.82 8.82
N ARG A 21 14.54 10.12 9.97
CA ARG A 21 13.54 9.27 10.62
C ARG A 21 12.30 9.07 9.75
N GLY A 22 11.78 10.13 9.12
CA GLY A 22 10.66 10.04 8.19
C GLY A 22 10.93 9.10 7.01
N LYS A 23 12.14 9.17 6.42
CA LYS A 23 12.55 8.23 5.36
C LYS A 23 12.62 6.78 5.85
N LEU A 24 13.15 6.57 7.06
CA LEU A 24 13.22 5.25 7.67
C LEU A 24 11.82 4.66 7.92
N PHE A 25 10.90 5.47 8.44
CA PHE A 25 9.51 5.06 8.69
C PHE A 25 8.81 4.67 7.40
N ALA A 26 8.95 5.48 6.35
CA ALA A 26 8.39 5.17 5.04
C ALA A 26 8.90 3.82 4.49
N LYS A 27 10.21 3.53 4.66
CA LYS A 27 10.81 2.26 4.25
C LYS A 27 10.26 1.06 5.03
N LEU A 28 10.19 1.19 6.36
CA LEU A 28 9.70 0.11 7.24
C LEU A 28 8.22 -0.19 6.98
N ILE A 29 7.39 0.85 6.84
CA ILE A 29 5.96 0.68 6.53
C ILE A 29 5.74 0.02 5.17
N LYS A 30 6.54 0.36 4.15
CA LYS A 30 6.43 -0.31 2.84
C LYS A 30 6.80 -1.79 2.92
N GLN A 31 7.80 -2.14 3.73
CA GLN A 31 8.20 -3.53 3.94
C GLN A 31 7.12 -4.34 4.68
N VAL A 32 6.45 -3.74 5.68
CA VAL A 32 5.30 -4.35 6.36
C VAL A 32 4.15 -4.59 5.39
N GLU A 33 3.81 -3.61 4.55
CA GLU A 33 2.74 -3.70 3.55
C GLU A 33 2.99 -4.81 2.52
N VAL A 34 4.23 -4.91 2.00
CA VAL A 34 4.62 -5.96 1.05
C VAL A 34 4.58 -7.35 1.71
N ALA A 35 5.07 -7.48 2.94
CA ALA A 35 5.03 -8.74 3.67
C ALA A 35 3.59 -9.20 3.93
N ALA A 36 2.71 -8.27 4.31
CA ALA A 36 1.28 -8.55 4.52
C ALA A 36 0.56 -8.93 3.22
N ARG A 37 0.92 -8.33 2.08
CA ARG A 37 0.36 -8.68 0.77
C ARG A 37 0.77 -10.07 0.30
N GLN A 38 2.01 -10.48 0.56
CA GLN A 38 2.55 -11.75 0.07
C GLN A 38 2.14 -12.97 0.91
N GLY A 39 1.98 -12.79 2.22
CA GLY A 39 1.77 -13.91 3.15
C GLY A 39 0.58 -13.76 4.08
N GLY A 40 -0.32 -12.79 3.81
CA GLY A 40 -1.45 -12.48 4.68
C GLY A 40 -1.05 -11.66 5.92
N GLY A 41 -2.07 -11.12 6.60
CA GLY A 41 -1.92 -10.17 7.71
C GLY A 41 -1.73 -10.79 9.09
N ASP A 42 -1.75 -12.11 9.18
CA ASP A 42 -1.55 -12.81 10.44
C ASP A 42 -0.04 -12.91 10.77
N LEU A 43 0.34 -12.36 11.91
CA LEU A 43 1.72 -12.38 12.42
C LEU A 43 2.19 -13.80 12.78
N ASP A 44 1.24 -14.68 13.15
CA ASP A 44 1.55 -16.05 13.53
C ASP A 44 1.77 -16.95 12.32
N ALA A 45 0.97 -16.77 11.27
CA ALA A 45 1.10 -17.50 10.01
C ALA A 45 2.20 -16.95 9.06
N ASN A 46 2.64 -15.70 9.23
CA ASN A 46 3.61 -15.04 8.33
C ASN A 46 4.90 -14.60 9.05
N PRO A 47 5.97 -15.43 9.04
CA PRO A 47 7.25 -15.12 9.69
C PRO A 47 7.93 -13.86 9.14
N THR A 48 7.75 -13.56 7.85
CA THR A 48 8.30 -12.37 7.19
C THR A 48 7.62 -11.11 7.74
N LEU A 49 6.29 -11.14 7.87
CA LEU A 49 5.53 -10.04 8.47
C LEU A 49 5.91 -9.83 9.93
N ARG A 50 6.05 -10.91 10.71
CA ARG A 50 6.51 -10.83 12.11
C ARG A 50 7.86 -10.13 12.25
N THR A 51 8.80 -10.47 11.38
CA THR A 51 10.13 -9.86 11.37
C THR A 51 10.06 -8.37 11.02
N MET A 52 9.25 -7.99 10.03
CA MET A 52 9.09 -6.58 9.64
C MET A 52 8.31 -5.77 10.68
N TYR A 53 7.32 -6.37 11.33
CA TYR A 53 6.61 -5.80 12.46
C TYR A 53 7.57 -5.48 13.61
N GLN A 54 8.41 -6.44 14.01
CA GLN A 54 9.39 -6.22 15.07
C GLN A 54 10.38 -5.09 14.71
N LYS A 55 10.92 -5.09 13.49
CA LYS A 55 11.81 -4.01 13.02
C LYS A 55 11.14 -2.63 13.05
N ALA A 56 9.85 -2.54 12.74
CA ALA A 56 9.09 -1.30 12.84
C ALA A 56 8.92 -0.85 14.30
N ARG A 57 8.64 -1.78 15.22
CA ARG A 57 8.55 -1.54 16.67
C ARG A 57 9.87 -1.07 17.26
N ASP A 58 10.97 -1.72 16.91
CA ASP A 58 12.32 -1.37 17.38
C ASP A 58 12.72 0.06 16.98
N ASN A 59 12.18 0.55 15.86
CA ASN A 59 12.39 1.91 15.37
C ASN A 59 11.33 2.91 15.85
N SER A 60 10.50 2.54 16.82
CA SER A 60 9.45 3.40 17.39
C SER A 60 8.44 3.90 16.36
N VAL A 61 8.14 3.10 15.33
CA VAL A 61 7.01 3.38 14.44
C VAL A 61 5.71 3.21 15.25
N PRO A 62 4.76 4.17 15.18
CA PRO A 62 3.48 4.05 15.87
C PRO A 62 2.69 2.79 15.48
N LEU A 63 2.06 2.14 16.46
CA LEU A 63 1.34 0.86 16.27
C LEU A 63 0.21 0.98 15.25
N ASP A 64 -0.59 2.04 15.37
CA ASP A 64 -1.67 2.39 14.45
C ASP A 64 -1.18 2.47 13.00
N THR A 65 0.03 2.98 12.78
CA THR A 65 0.60 3.11 11.44
C THR A 65 1.02 1.74 10.89
N ILE A 66 1.53 0.85 11.74
CA ILE A 66 1.90 -0.52 11.37
C ILE A 66 0.64 -1.33 11.06
N GLU A 67 -0.37 -1.28 11.92
CA GLU A 67 -1.66 -1.97 11.72
C GLU A 67 -2.35 -1.50 10.44
N ARG A 68 -2.35 -0.19 10.18
CA ARG A 68 -2.88 0.37 8.93
C ARG A 68 -2.09 -0.09 7.70
N ALA A 69 -0.79 -0.34 7.83
CA ALA A 69 0.02 -0.89 6.74
C ALA A 69 -0.29 -2.37 6.49
N ILE A 70 -0.54 -3.15 7.56
CA ILE A 70 -0.97 -4.55 7.46
C ILE A 70 -2.31 -4.64 6.75
N LYS A 71 -3.31 -3.86 7.21
CA LYS A 71 -4.65 -3.83 6.61
C LYS A 71 -4.62 -3.38 5.14
N ARG A 72 -3.72 -2.47 4.76
CA ARG A 72 -3.52 -2.08 3.35
C ARG A 72 -2.84 -3.19 2.53
N GLY A 73 -1.96 -3.97 3.16
CA GLY A 73 -1.32 -5.13 2.56
C GLY A 73 -2.30 -6.27 2.33
N THR A 74 -3.21 -6.52 3.27
CA THR A 74 -4.24 -7.57 3.19
C THR A 74 -5.46 -7.20 2.36
N GLY A 75 -5.62 -5.94 1.98
CA GLY A 75 -6.79 -5.46 1.23
C GLY A 75 -8.02 -5.17 2.10
N GLU A 76 -7.87 -5.13 3.43
CA GLU A 76 -8.92 -4.73 4.38
C GLU A 76 -9.16 -3.21 4.40
N LEU A 77 -8.18 -2.42 3.95
CA LEU A 77 -8.35 -0.99 3.70
C LEU A 77 -8.51 -0.77 2.19
N GLU A 78 -9.44 0.11 1.82
CA GLU A 78 -9.78 0.42 0.42
C GLU A 78 -8.53 0.61 -0.45
N GLY A 79 -8.24 -0.45 -1.19
CA GLY A 79 -7.61 -0.43 -2.49
C GLY A 79 -8.67 -0.85 -3.50
N VAL A 80 -8.55 -0.32 -4.70
CA VAL A 80 -9.35 -0.72 -5.85
C VAL A 80 -9.10 -2.23 -6.10
N ASN A 81 -10.07 -3.08 -5.74
CA ASN A 81 -9.99 -4.52 -5.95
C ASN A 81 -10.28 -4.81 -7.41
N TYR A 82 -9.23 -4.99 -8.18
CA TYR A 82 -9.34 -5.40 -9.58
C TYR A 82 -9.64 -6.90 -9.65
N GLU A 83 -10.74 -7.23 -10.30
CA GLU A 83 -11.13 -8.58 -10.68
C GLU A 83 -11.00 -8.77 -12.21
N ASP A 84 -10.60 -9.97 -12.60
CA ASP A 84 -10.51 -10.37 -13.99
C ASP A 84 -11.94 -10.67 -14.49
N VAL A 85 -12.38 -10.02 -15.56
CA VAL A 85 -13.69 -10.24 -16.16
C VAL A 85 -13.55 -10.40 -17.67
N THR A 86 -14.08 -11.50 -18.18
CA THR A 86 -14.18 -11.77 -19.62
C THR A 86 -15.57 -11.44 -20.12
N TYR A 87 -15.66 -10.67 -21.20
CA TYR A 87 -16.88 -10.43 -21.95
C TYR A 87 -16.82 -11.10 -23.32
N GLU A 88 -17.93 -11.72 -23.70
CA GLU A 88 -18.09 -12.39 -24.99
C GLU A 88 -19.19 -11.68 -25.79
N GLY A 89 -18.98 -11.51 -27.09
CA GLY A 89 -19.94 -10.82 -27.95
C GLY A 89 -19.70 -11.06 -29.43
N TYR A 90 -20.57 -10.49 -30.27
CA TYR A 90 -20.48 -10.54 -31.72
C TYR A 90 -20.48 -9.13 -32.29
N ALA A 91 -19.57 -8.86 -33.23
CA ALA A 91 -19.52 -7.63 -34.00
C ALA A 91 -20.43 -7.73 -35.25
N PRO A 92 -20.62 -6.62 -36.01
CA PRO A 92 -21.27 -6.67 -37.31
C PRO A 92 -20.68 -7.77 -38.21
N SER A 93 -21.52 -8.37 -39.04
CA SER A 93 -21.15 -9.52 -39.89
C SER A 93 -20.77 -10.81 -39.13
N GLY A 94 -21.13 -10.93 -37.84
CA GLY A 94 -21.04 -12.19 -37.09
C GLY A 94 -19.65 -12.55 -36.60
N VAL A 95 -18.74 -11.57 -36.52
CA VAL A 95 -17.39 -11.78 -36.00
C VAL A 95 -17.44 -11.96 -34.48
N ALA A 96 -16.95 -13.08 -33.97
CA ALA A 96 -16.88 -13.32 -32.53
C ALA A 96 -15.79 -12.46 -31.87
N LEU A 97 -16.10 -11.88 -30.72
CA LEU A 97 -15.19 -11.06 -29.90
C LEU A 97 -15.02 -11.70 -28.53
N TYR A 98 -13.76 -11.78 -28.09
CA TYR A 98 -13.35 -12.21 -26.76
C TYR A 98 -12.60 -11.06 -26.11
N ILE A 99 -13.18 -10.49 -25.05
CA ILE A 99 -12.71 -9.24 -24.45
C ILE A 99 -12.28 -9.54 -23.02
N GLU A 100 -10.96 -9.59 -22.81
CA GLU A 100 -10.37 -9.74 -21.48
C GLU A 100 -10.20 -8.37 -20.84
N THR A 101 -10.77 -8.19 -19.65
CA THR A 101 -10.71 -6.93 -18.92
C THR A 101 -10.31 -7.15 -17.48
N LEU A 102 -9.60 -6.18 -16.93
CA LEU A 102 -9.28 -6.09 -15.51
C LEU A 102 -10.05 -4.89 -14.96
N THR A 103 -11.00 -5.11 -14.05
CA THR A 103 -11.91 -4.06 -13.59
C THR A 103 -12.10 -4.09 -12.09
N ASP A 104 -12.27 -2.92 -11.49
CA ASP A 104 -12.69 -2.75 -10.10
C ASP A 104 -14.19 -2.56 -9.92
N ASN A 105 -14.93 -2.53 -11.03
CA ASN A 105 -16.36 -2.40 -11.04
C ASN A 105 -16.96 -3.02 -12.30
N ARG A 106 -17.37 -4.29 -12.19
CA ARG A 106 -18.01 -5.05 -13.28
C ARG A 106 -19.25 -4.38 -13.88
N ASN A 107 -20.04 -3.66 -13.08
CA ASN A 107 -21.25 -2.99 -13.56
C ASN A 107 -20.93 -1.79 -14.46
N ARG A 108 -19.88 -1.04 -14.13
CA ARG A 108 -19.37 0.07 -14.94
C ARG A 108 -18.78 -0.45 -16.25
N THR A 109 -17.80 -1.36 -16.16
CA THR A 109 -17.11 -1.90 -17.35
C THR A 109 -18.07 -2.65 -18.28
N GLY A 110 -19.01 -3.43 -17.73
CA GLY A 110 -20.01 -4.12 -18.55
C GLY A 110 -20.97 -3.17 -19.27
N SER A 111 -21.18 -1.96 -18.75
CA SER A 111 -21.99 -0.95 -19.43
C SER A 111 -21.20 -0.28 -20.56
N GLU A 112 -19.93 0.05 -20.33
CA GLU A 112 -19.03 0.61 -21.35
C GLU A 112 -18.81 -0.36 -22.53
N VAL A 113 -18.58 -1.65 -22.24
CA VAL A 113 -18.40 -2.69 -23.26
C VAL A 113 -19.66 -2.86 -24.13
N ARG A 114 -20.86 -2.68 -23.55
CA ARG A 114 -22.12 -2.78 -24.30
C ARG A 114 -22.50 -1.51 -25.06
N SER A 115 -22.03 -0.34 -24.62
CA SER A 115 -22.38 0.95 -25.23
C SER A 115 -21.55 1.30 -26.46
N THR A 116 -20.55 0.48 -26.79
CA THR A 116 -19.63 0.69 -27.91
C THR A 116 -20.02 -0.23 -29.07
#